data_AF-A0A7X9JCC0-F1
#
_entry.id   AF-A0A7X9JCC0-F1
#
_cell.length_a   1.000
_cell.length_b   1.000
_cell.length_c   1.000
_cell.angle_alpha   90.00
_cell.angle_beta   90.00
_cell.angle_gamma   90.00
#
_symmetry.space_group_name_H-M   'P 1'
#
loop_
_entity.id
_entity.type
_entity.pdbx_description
1 polymer ?
#
loop_
_entity_poly.entity_id
_entity_poly.type
_entity_poly.pdbx_seq_one_letter_code
_entity_poly.pdbx_strand_id
1 'polypeptide(L)'
;DFVLAAYCSWSDGSTRKYEDGHWGGTCKQKTPGNISSVHPELSAVSDPYGKHPTLGTCALASAGNHMVGMIANGSLVMARDHGKPYTAILSHYYHDISIVKEY
;
A
#
# COMPACT_ATOMS: atom_id res chain seq x y z
N ASP A 1 3.96 18.46 -8.37
CA ASP A 1 4.65 17.54 -7.46
C ASP A 1 4.68 16.14 -8.02
N PHE A 2 5.70 15.36 -7.64
CA PHE A 2 5.83 13.94 -8.00
C PHE A 2 5.46 13.09 -6.79
N VAL A 3 4.79 11.96 -7.04
CA VAL A 3 4.42 11.00 -5.99
C VAL A 3 5.52 9.97 -5.77
N LEU A 4 5.78 9.58 -4.52
CA LEU A 4 6.57 8.39 -4.23
C LEU A 4 5.71 7.15 -4.51
N ALA A 5 5.85 6.55 -5.68
CA ALA A 5 5.09 5.36 -6.09
C ALA A 5 5.65 4.06 -5.50
N ALA A 6 5.68 3.96 -4.16
CA ALA A 6 6.15 2.78 -3.43
C ALA A 6 5.29 1.54 -3.71
N TYR A 7 5.89 0.37 -3.85
CA TYR A 7 5.16 -0.89 -3.98
C TYR A 7 5.88 -2.05 -3.30
N CYS A 8 5.13 -3.06 -2.83
CA CYS A 8 5.68 -4.32 -2.32
C CYS A 8 4.87 -5.54 -2.75
N SER A 9 5.40 -6.73 -2.46
CA SER A 9 4.82 -7.99 -2.93
C SER A 9 3.47 -8.31 -2.29
N TRP A 10 3.37 -8.14 -0.97
CA TRP A 10 2.24 -8.67 -0.19
C TRP A 10 1.73 -7.69 0.87
N SER A 11 0.56 -7.98 1.39
CA SER A 11 0.01 -7.35 2.59
C SER A 11 -0.67 -8.41 3.45
N ASP A 12 -1.03 -8.01 4.66
CA ASP A 12 -1.87 -8.77 5.58
C ASP A 12 -3.36 -8.39 5.51
N GLY A 13 -3.80 -7.87 4.37
CA GLY A 13 -5.17 -7.38 4.22
C GLY A 13 -5.27 -5.85 4.22
N SER A 14 -4.15 -5.15 4.45
CA SER A 14 -4.09 -3.69 4.42
C SER A 14 -2.68 -3.19 4.12
N THR A 15 -2.59 -2.03 3.48
CA THR A 15 -1.34 -1.28 3.42
C THR A 15 -1.09 -0.59 4.76
N ARG A 16 0.11 -0.05 4.93
CA ARG A 16 0.49 0.83 6.02
C ARG A 16 0.73 2.21 5.45
N LYS A 17 0.32 3.23 6.20
CA LYS A 17 0.79 4.57 5.93
C LYS A 17 2.29 4.64 6.18
N TYR A 18 2.97 5.57 5.53
CA TYR A 18 4.45 5.66 5.54
C TYR A 18 5.08 5.45 6.94
N GLU A 19 4.55 6.11 7.97
CA GLU A 19 5.07 6.10 9.34
C GLU A 19 4.78 4.78 10.10
N ASP A 20 3.75 4.03 9.69
CA ASP A 20 3.33 2.78 10.33
C ASP A 20 3.93 1.54 9.63
N GLY A 21 4.51 1.73 8.44
CA GLY A 21 5.15 0.67 7.66
C GLY A 21 6.54 0.31 8.19
N HIS A 22 7.23 -0.60 7.49
CA HIS A 22 8.63 -0.91 7.80
C HIS A 22 9.53 0.34 7.80
N TRP A 23 9.18 1.35 7.00
CA TRP A 23 9.96 2.57 6.80
C TRP A 23 9.88 3.60 7.94
N GLY A 24 8.78 3.65 8.70
CA GLY A 24 8.60 4.60 9.82
C GLY A 24 9.13 4.13 11.19
N GLY A 25 9.80 2.97 11.21
CA GLY A 25 10.31 2.33 12.42
C GLY A 25 9.59 1.00 12.64
N THR A 26 10.24 -0.06 12.18
CA THR A 26 10.00 -1.49 12.44
C THR A 26 8.68 -1.80 13.14
N CYS A 27 7.61 -1.88 12.35
CA CYS A 27 6.31 -2.44 12.74
C CYS A 27 5.68 -1.88 14.03
N LYS A 28 5.90 -0.58 14.32
CA LYS A 28 5.19 0.11 15.40
C LYS A 28 3.67 -0.10 15.31
N GLN A 29 3.00 -0.03 16.47
CA GLN A 29 1.55 -0.06 16.52
C GLN A 29 0.95 0.98 15.56
N LYS A 30 -0.10 0.59 14.85
CA LYS A 30 -0.86 1.48 13.97
C LYS A 30 -1.22 2.75 14.73
N THR A 31 -0.73 3.89 14.25
CA THR A 31 -1.09 5.18 14.83
C THR A 31 -2.48 5.61 14.34
N PRO A 32 -3.21 6.47 15.08
CA PRO A 32 -4.55 6.88 14.68
C PRO A 32 -4.62 7.48 13.27
N GLY A 33 -5.77 7.29 12.60
CA GLY A 33 -6.00 7.76 11.24
C GLY A 33 -5.32 6.91 10.17
N ASN A 34 -5.76 7.10 8.92
CA ASN A 34 -5.23 6.38 7.76
C ASN A 34 -4.34 7.25 6.88
N ILE A 35 -4.41 8.58 7.01
CA ILE A 35 -3.64 9.50 6.17
C ILE A 35 -2.25 9.69 6.78
N SER A 36 -1.21 9.52 5.96
CA SER A 36 0.16 9.85 6.36
C SER A 36 0.34 11.36 6.46
N SER A 37 1.03 11.80 7.50
CA SER A 37 1.38 13.21 7.70
C SER A 37 2.63 13.63 6.91
N VAL A 38 3.47 12.67 6.53
CA VAL A 38 4.73 12.91 5.81
C VAL A 38 4.57 12.71 4.31
N HIS A 39 3.83 11.66 3.91
CA HIS A 39 3.58 11.30 2.50
C HIS A 39 2.10 10.98 2.31
N PRO A 40 1.21 11.99 2.20
CA PRO A 40 -0.25 11.78 2.13
C PRO A 40 -0.69 10.77 1.08
N GLU A 41 0.01 10.68 -0.05
CA GLU A 41 -0.24 9.70 -1.11
C GLU A 41 -0.01 8.25 -0.66
N LEU A 42 0.88 8.04 0.32
CA LEU A 42 1.17 6.76 0.97
C LEU A 42 0.35 6.57 2.24
N SER A 43 -0.97 6.64 2.09
CA SER A 43 -1.94 6.39 3.15
C SER A 43 -2.26 4.90 3.32
N ALA A 44 -2.76 4.52 4.50
CA ALA A 44 -3.22 3.17 4.77
C ALA A 44 -4.57 2.90 4.09
N VAL A 45 -4.67 1.85 3.30
CA VAL A 45 -5.90 1.39 2.63
C VAL A 45 -6.10 -0.10 2.89
N SER A 46 -7.36 -0.56 2.75
CA SER A 46 -7.67 -1.98 2.79
C SER A 46 -7.18 -2.64 1.51
N ASP A 47 -6.48 -3.77 1.63
CA ASP A 47 -6.10 -4.63 0.51
C ASP A 47 -6.67 -6.04 0.76
N PRO A 48 -7.96 -6.27 0.50
CA PRO A 48 -8.61 -7.56 0.78
C PRO A 48 -8.01 -8.72 -0.02
N TYR A 49 -7.15 -8.42 -1.00
CA TYR A 49 -6.50 -9.39 -1.87
C TYR A 49 -5.03 -9.62 -1.50
N GLY A 50 -4.61 -9.16 -0.31
CA GLY A 50 -3.31 -9.44 0.27
C GLY A 50 -3.04 -10.94 0.44
N LYS A 51 -1.78 -11.35 0.23
CA LYS A 51 -1.39 -12.78 0.23
C LYS A 51 -1.30 -13.41 1.63
N HIS A 52 -1.19 -12.60 2.70
CA HIS A 52 -0.87 -13.09 4.04
C HIS A 52 -1.79 -12.52 5.14
N PRO A 53 -3.12 -12.71 5.06
CA PRO A 53 -4.08 -12.08 5.97
C PRO A 53 -3.94 -12.48 7.45
N THR A 54 -3.18 -13.53 7.75
CA THR A 54 -2.94 -14.02 9.11
C THR A 54 -1.59 -13.59 9.70
N LEU A 55 -0.71 -12.98 8.90
CA LEU A 55 0.57 -12.46 9.38
C LEU A 55 0.38 -11.02 9.87
N GLY A 56 1.10 -10.62 10.93
CA GLY A 56 1.11 -9.23 11.36
C GLY A 56 2.19 -8.40 10.68
N THR A 57 2.10 -7.07 10.84
CA THR A 57 3.09 -6.09 10.33
C THR A 57 4.54 -6.49 10.62
N CYS A 58 4.85 -6.94 11.84
CA CYS A 58 6.22 -7.32 12.22
C CYS A 58 6.73 -8.54 11.47
N ALA A 59 5.91 -9.58 11.31
CA ALA A 59 6.30 -10.79 10.61
C ALA A 59 6.62 -10.49 9.13
N LEU A 60 5.77 -9.68 8.50
CA LEU A 60 5.97 -9.24 7.11
C LEU A 60 7.18 -8.31 6.96
N ALA A 61 7.37 -7.36 7.88
CA ALA A 61 8.53 -6.47 7.89
C ALA A 61 9.85 -7.25 8.07
N SER A 62 9.89 -8.24 8.96
CA SER A 62 11.06 -9.13 9.14
C SER A 62 11.34 -9.99 7.91
N ALA A 63 10.32 -10.27 7.08
CA ALA A 63 10.48 -10.91 5.77
C ALA A 63 10.85 -9.94 4.64
N GLY A 64 11.14 -8.67 4.96
CA GLY A 64 11.54 -7.63 3.99
C GLY A 64 10.37 -6.97 3.27
N ASN A 65 9.12 -7.18 3.69
CA ASN A 65 7.94 -6.63 3.05
C ASN A 65 7.43 -5.39 3.80
N HIS A 66 7.51 -4.21 3.17
CA HIS A 66 7.25 -2.93 3.86
C HIS A 66 5.77 -2.53 3.99
N MET A 67 4.89 -3.08 3.14
CA MET A 67 3.44 -2.84 3.11
C MET A 67 3.02 -1.39 2.82
N VAL A 68 3.89 -0.56 2.26
CA VAL A 68 3.60 0.86 1.97
C VAL A 68 3.33 1.03 0.47
N GLY A 69 2.25 1.75 0.13
CA GLY A 69 1.85 1.99 -1.25
C GLY A 69 1.18 0.77 -1.91
N MET A 70 1.49 0.50 -3.18
CA MET A 70 0.81 -0.53 -3.97
C MET A 70 1.22 -1.96 -3.61
N ILE A 71 0.26 -2.87 -3.52
CA ILE A 71 0.52 -4.30 -3.26
C ILE A 71 0.42 -5.09 -4.57
N ALA A 72 1.54 -5.65 -5.04
CA ALA A 72 1.62 -6.34 -6.33
C ALA A 72 0.64 -7.52 -6.43
N ASN A 73 0.54 -8.35 -5.38
CA ASN A 73 -0.42 -9.45 -5.34
C ASN A 73 -1.88 -8.96 -5.41
N GLY A 74 -2.21 -7.91 -4.64
CA GLY A 74 -3.56 -7.35 -4.64
C GLY A 74 -3.92 -6.71 -5.98
N SER A 75 -2.99 -5.95 -6.59
CA SER A 75 -3.13 -5.39 -7.94
C SER A 75 -3.35 -6.46 -9.00
N LEU A 76 -2.63 -7.58 -8.93
CA LEU A 76 -2.80 -8.71 -9.85
C LEU A 76 -4.21 -9.29 -9.76
N VAL A 77 -4.72 -9.53 -8.55
CA VAL A 77 -6.08 -10.04 -8.33
C VAL A 77 -7.14 -9.03 -8.80
N MET A 78 -6.97 -7.74 -8.50
CA MET A 78 -7.87 -6.69 -8.98
C MET A 78 -7.95 -6.67 -10.52
N ALA A 79 -6.81 -6.79 -11.21
CA ALA A 79 -6.78 -6.81 -12.67
C ALA A 79 -7.36 -8.11 -13.24
N ARG A 80 -6.88 -9.26 -12.78
CA ARG A 80 -7.20 -10.59 -13.33
C ARG A 80 -8.64 -11.02 -13.03
N ASP A 81 -9.09 -10.87 -11.78
CA ASP A 81 -10.34 -11.46 -11.31
C ASP A 81 -11.49 -10.45 -11.27
N HIS A 82 -11.15 -9.16 -11.15
CA HIS A 82 -12.13 -8.08 -11.01
C HIS A 82 -12.12 -7.07 -12.16
N GLY A 83 -11.29 -7.30 -13.20
CA GLY A 83 -11.23 -6.47 -14.40
C GLY A 83 -10.93 -5.00 -14.14
N LYS A 84 -10.25 -4.67 -13.03
CA LYS A 84 -9.96 -3.28 -12.66
C LYS A 84 -8.90 -2.71 -13.61
N PRO A 85 -9.15 -1.52 -14.22
CA PRO A 85 -8.13 -0.85 -15.01
C PRO A 85 -7.00 -0.32 -14.12
N TYR A 86 -5.83 -0.08 -14.71
CA TYR A 86 -4.65 0.39 -13.97
C TYR A 86 -4.94 1.70 -13.20
N THR A 87 -5.74 2.61 -13.76
CA THR A 87 -6.12 3.87 -13.10
C THR A 87 -6.89 3.64 -11.80
N ALA A 88 -7.80 2.67 -11.77
CA ALA A 88 -8.54 2.30 -10.57
C ALA A 88 -7.64 1.63 -9.53
N ILE A 89 -6.68 0.81 -9.97
CA ILE A 89 -5.69 0.17 -9.07
C ILE A 89 -4.80 1.23 -8.44
N LEU A 90 -4.26 2.16 -9.23
CA LEU A 90 -3.42 3.24 -8.72
C LEU A 90 -4.18 4.16 -7.75
N SER A 91 -5.41 4.55 -8.10
CA SER A 91 -6.26 5.40 -7.24
C SER A 91 -6.70 4.71 -5.94
N HIS A 92 -6.69 3.37 -5.93
CA HIS A 92 -6.98 2.60 -4.72
C HIS A 92 -5.80 2.62 -3.74
N TYR A 93 -4.56 2.46 -4.24
CA TYR A 93 -3.36 2.36 -3.39
C TYR A 93 -2.72 3.69 -3.04
N TYR A 94 -2.86 4.69 -3.91
CA TYR A 94 -2.27 6.01 -3.71
C TYR A 94 -3.37 7.04 -3.51
N HIS A 95 -3.35 7.68 -2.34
CA HIS A 95 -4.39 8.63 -1.94
C HIS A 95 -4.24 9.95 -2.71
N ASP A 96 -5.36 10.44 -3.24
CA ASP A 96 -5.50 11.76 -3.88
C ASP A 96 -4.44 12.08 -4.96
N ILE A 97 -4.10 11.07 -5.77
CA ILE A 97 -3.15 11.25 -6.87
C ILE A 97 -3.83 11.68 -8.17
N SER A 98 -3.09 12.39 -9.02
CA SER A 98 -3.46 12.65 -10.41
C SER A 98 -2.52 11.91 -11.35
N ILE A 99 -3.08 11.26 -12.36
CA ILE A 99 -2.30 10.60 -13.43
C ILE A 99 -2.16 11.58 -14.58
N VAL A 100 -0.93 11.99 -14.88
CA VAL A 100 -0.62 12.95 -15.94
C VAL A 100 0.21 12.26 -17.02
N LYS A 101 -0.12 12.51 -18.28
CA LYS A 101 0.68 12.06 -19.42
C LYS A 101 1.89 12.96 -19.56
N GLU A 102 3.09 12.39 -19.51
CA GLU A 102 4.35 13.16 -19.52
C GLU A 102 4.76 13.59 -20.94
N TYR A 103 4.42 12.81 -21.98
CA TYR A 103 4.76 13.10 -23.39
C TYR A 103 3.73 12.49 -24.36
#